data_AF-A0A964QFU3-F1
#
_entry.id   AF-A0A964QFU3-F1
#
_cell.length_a   1.000
_cell.length_b   1.000
_cell.length_c   1.000
_cell.angle_alpha   90.00
_cell.angle_beta   90.00
_cell.angle_gamma   90.00
#
_symmetry.space_group_name_H-M   'P 1'
#
loop_
_entity.id
_entity.type
_entity.pdbx_description
1 polymer ?
#
loop_
_entity_poly.entity_id
_entity_poly.type
_entity_poly.pdbx_seq_one_letter_code
_entity_poly.pdbx_strand_id
1 'polypeptide(L)'
;DRFQLVVGGWEIVNAYSELIDPVDQAGRFDSQSEAKKKGDADAHGKDDEFVEALEYGCPPCSGWGMGIDRIVALLRAQENLRDVVLFPLMKPTKVAHDQQVVPSASKTKKTNHSPLSTNHSSTMELPTSTSTHLLQHADYGHLLPAAHDLIEAHADQTKAHLIATGAAMEALAKKFGGDAPTWRVAGMLHDLDWDSLQKDAEKHCGTTLEQMLATIKAPEELLADIRAHYADMYGEKYPLNTMLRKCLYCVDELTGFIIAVTKVRPSKKIADVEVKSVTKKLKDKTFAAQVSREQIGKCQELLNISLDEMVGITLEAMKGVAGELGL
;
A
#
# COMPACT_ATOMS: atom_id res chain seq x y z
N ASP A 1 -10.50 -11.32 -40.63
CA ASP A 1 -9.86 -12.43 -39.89
C ASP A 1 -10.20 -12.34 -38.41
N ARG A 2 -10.50 -13.47 -37.76
CA ARG A 2 -10.82 -13.56 -36.33
C ARG A 2 -10.22 -14.82 -35.73
N PHE A 3 -9.70 -14.73 -34.51
CA PHE A 3 -9.31 -15.89 -33.72
C PHE A 3 -9.78 -15.76 -32.28
N GLN A 4 -9.94 -16.92 -31.62
CA GLN A 4 -10.21 -17.01 -30.20
C GLN A 4 -9.16 -17.90 -29.55
N LEU A 5 -8.65 -17.50 -28.39
CA LEU A 5 -7.82 -18.35 -27.54
C LEU A 5 -8.73 -19.04 -26.52
N VAL A 6 -8.81 -20.37 -26.59
CA VAL A 6 -9.57 -21.18 -25.63
C VAL A 6 -8.60 -22.01 -24.81
N VAL A 7 -8.67 -21.88 -23.48
CA VAL A 7 -7.83 -22.62 -22.53
C VAL A 7 -8.72 -23.21 -21.45
N GLY A 8 -8.62 -24.53 -21.19
CA GLY A 8 -9.45 -25.19 -20.18
C GLY A 8 -10.95 -25.12 -20.46
N GLY A 9 -11.36 -24.98 -21.72
CA GLY A 9 -12.76 -24.80 -22.14
C GLY A 9 -13.29 -23.37 -22.01
N TRP A 10 -12.46 -22.42 -21.57
CA TRP A 10 -12.84 -21.02 -21.39
C TRP A 10 -12.25 -20.19 -22.53
N GLU A 11 -13.05 -19.31 -23.13
CA GLU A 11 -12.56 -18.28 -24.05
C GLU A 11 -11.79 -17.22 -23.26
N ILE A 12 -10.49 -17.09 -23.50
CA ILE A 12 -9.61 -16.15 -22.79
C ILE A 12 -9.39 -14.89 -23.62
N VAL A 13 -9.19 -15.05 -24.92
CA VAL A 13 -8.95 -13.94 -25.86
C VAL A 13 -9.92 -14.04 -27.03
N ASN A 14 -10.42 -12.89 -27.48
CA ASN A 14 -11.07 -12.72 -28.77
C ASN A 14 -10.36 -11.59 -29.51
N ALA A 15 -9.93 -11.83 -30.74
CA ALA A 15 -9.21 -10.84 -31.52
C ALA A 15 -9.56 -10.97 -33.00
N TYR A 16 -9.58 -9.84 -33.71
CA TYR A 16 -9.97 -9.77 -35.11
C TYR A 16 -9.35 -8.56 -35.80
N SER A 17 -9.18 -8.66 -37.11
CA SER A 17 -8.97 -7.48 -37.95
C SER A 17 -10.25 -6.67 -37.96
N GLU A 18 -10.16 -5.39 -37.65
CA GLU A 18 -11.33 -4.51 -37.53
C GLU A 18 -12.02 -4.34 -38.88
N LEU A 19 -13.35 -4.28 -38.86
CA LEU A 19 -14.11 -3.90 -40.05
C LEU A 19 -14.07 -2.37 -40.17
N ILE A 20 -13.25 -1.89 -41.10
CA ILE A 20 -13.05 -0.46 -41.33
C ILE A 20 -13.88 0.11 -42.48
N ASP A 21 -14.61 -0.73 -43.23
CA ASP A 21 -15.48 -0.29 -44.31
C ASP A 21 -16.81 0.23 -43.72
N PRO A 22 -17.09 1.55 -43.80
CA PRO A 22 -18.30 2.14 -43.22
C PRO A 22 -19.59 1.61 -43.86
N VAL A 23 -19.55 1.26 -45.16
CA VAL A 23 -20.74 0.78 -45.88
C VAL A 23 -21.09 -0.65 -45.45
N ASP A 24 -20.09 -1.53 -45.32
CA ASP A 24 -20.30 -2.88 -44.78
C ASP A 24 -20.73 -2.80 -43.30
N GLN A 25 -20.06 -1.98 -42.49
CA GLN A 25 -20.42 -1.81 -41.08
C GLN A 25 -21.87 -1.32 -40.89
N ALA A 26 -22.33 -0.35 -41.69
CA ALA A 26 -23.72 0.12 -41.67
C ALA A 26 -24.72 -0.99 -42.02
N GLY A 27 -24.45 -1.77 -43.09
CA GLY A 27 -25.29 -2.89 -43.49
C GLY A 27 -25.38 -3.98 -42.42
N ARG A 28 -24.29 -4.22 -41.68
CA ARG A 28 -24.28 -5.14 -40.53
C ARG A 28 -25.10 -4.62 -39.37
N PHE A 29 -25.06 -3.32 -39.07
CA PHE A 29 -25.91 -2.74 -38.04
C PHE A 29 -27.40 -2.81 -38.40
N ASP A 30 -27.76 -2.59 -39.67
CA ASP A 30 -29.15 -2.75 -40.13
C ASP A 30 -29.62 -4.19 -39.94
N SER A 31 -28.78 -5.17 -40.30
CA SER A 31 -29.06 -6.60 -40.09
C SER A 31 -29.21 -6.96 -38.60
N GLN A 32 -28.36 -6.42 -37.74
CA GLN A 32 -28.43 -6.59 -36.27
C GLN A 32 -29.70 -5.95 -35.69
N SER A 33 -30.07 -4.75 -36.18
CA SER A 33 -31.30 -4.06 -35.77
C SER A 33 -32.56 -4.84 -36.16
N GLU A 34 -32.57 -5.47 -37.33
CA GLU A 34 -33.64 -6.40 -37.72
C GLU A 34 -33.69 -7.65 -36.83
N ALA A 35 -32.54 -8.25 -36.50
CA ALA A 35 -32.46 -9.38 -35.58
C ALA A 35 -33.01 -9.01 -34.20
N LYS A 36 -32.66 -7.82 -33.70
CA LYS A 36 -33.18 -7.28 -32.44
C LYS A 36 -34.70 -7.11 -32.45
N LYS A 37 -35.26 -6.57 -33.54
CA LYS A 37 -36.72 -6.46 -33.73
C LYS A 37 -37.41 -7.83 -33.74
N LYS A 38 -36.71 -8.88 -34.17
CA LYS A 38 -37.19 -10.27 -34.17
C LYS A 38 -37.04 -10.96 -32.81
N GLY A 39 -36.52 -10.28 -31.79
CA GLY A 39 -36.44 -10.77 -30.42
C GLY A 39 -35.07 -11.24 -29.96
N ASP A 40 -34.01 -11.00 -30.75
CA ASP A 40 -32.64 -11.25 -30.30
C ASP A 40 -32.19 -10.15 -29.33
N ALA A 41 -32.09 -10.50 -28.04
CA ALA A 41 -31.73 -9.56 -26.99
C ALA A 41 -30.23 -9.18 -27.00
N ASP A 42 -29.39 -10.01 -27.61
CA ASP A 42 -27.93 -9.83 -27.66
C ASP A 42 -27.50 -9.08 -28.93
N ALA A 43 -28.42 -8.86 -29.88
CA ALA A 43 -28.16 -8.11 -31.10
C ALA A 43 -27.89 -6.62 -30.83
N HIS A 44 -26.88 -6.09 -31.52
CA HIS A 44 -26.45 -4.70 -31.35
C HIS A 44 -27.47 -3.70 -31.92
N GLY A 45 -27.56 -2.53 -31.29
CA GLY A 45 -28.26 -1.39 -31.86
C GLY A 45 -27.45 -0.78 -33.00
N LYS A 46 -28.11 0.00 -33.87
CA LYS A 46 -27.43 0.84 -34.85
C LYS A 46 -26.76 2.01 -34.14
N ASP A 47 -25.52 2.29 -34.52
CA ASP A 47 -24.71 3.42 -34.03
C ASP A 47 -24.25 4.23 -35.24
N ASP A 48 -24.99 5.30 -35.54
CA ASP A 48 -24.74 6.14 -36.72
C ASP A 48 -23.48 7.01 -36.53
N GLU A 49 -23.17 7.43 -35.30
CA GLU A 49 -21.97 8.22 -34.99
C GLU A 49 -20.69 7.39 -35.18
N PHE A 50 -20.73 6.10 -34.83
CA PHE A 50 -19.61 5.19 -35.09
C PHE A 50 -19.37 4.97 -36.59
N VAL A 51 -20.44 4.84 -37.39
CA VAL A 51 -20.31 4.73 -38.85
C VAL A 51 -19.75 6.01 -39.46
N GLU A 52 -20.26 7.18 -39.05
CA GLU A 52 -19.74 8.48 -39.48
C GLU A 52 -18.24 8.61 -39.16
N ALA A 53 -17.80 8.16 -37.97
CA ALA A 53 -16.39 8.15 -37.61
C ALA A 53 -15.53 7.27 -38.55
N LEU A 54 -16.05 6.15 -39.04
CA LEU A 54 -15.35 5.30 -40.02
C LEU A 54 -15.25 5.99 -41.40
N GLU A 55 -16.25 6.80 -41.79
CA GLU A 55 -16.25 7.55 -43.06
C GLU A 55 -15.16 8.62 -43.13
N TYR A 56 -14.76 9.19 -42.00
CA TYR A 56 -13.60 10.10 -41.92
C TYR A 56 -12.26 9.41 -42.20
N GLY A 57 -12.22 8.07 -42.15
CA GLY A 57 -11.07 7.25 -42.48
C GLY A 57 -10.48 6.55 -41.26
N CYS A 58 -10.80 5.26 -41.13
CA CYS A 58 -10.18 4.37 -40.14
C CYS A 58 -8.98 3.62 -40.77
N PRO A 59 -7.75 3.75 -40.24
CA PRO A 59 -6.62 2.96 -40.69
C PRO A 59 -6.86 1.44 -40.49
N PRO A 60 -6.27 0.58 -41.34
CA PRO A 60 -6.28 -0.86 -41.09
C PRO A 60 -5.71 -1.18 -39.70
N CYS A 61 -6.56 -1.76 -38.85
CA CYS A 61 -6.22 -2.05 -37.46
C CYS A 61 -6.78 -3.42 -37.02
N SER A 62 -6.38 -3.86 -35.83
CA SER A 62 -6.84 -5.12 -35.25
C SER A 62 -7.18 -4.92 -33.79
N GLY A 63 -8.34 -5.44 -33.40
CA GLY A 63 -8.82 -5.45 -32.03
C GLY A 63 -8.36 -6.70 -31.28
N TRP A 64 -8.16 -6.53 -29.98
CA TRP A 64 -7.82 -7.61 -29.06
C TRP A 64 -8.53 -7.38 -27.74
N GLY A 65 -9.25 -8.39 -27.26
CA GLY A 65 -9.90 -8.38 -25.96
C GLY A 65 -9.53 -9.63 -25.16
N MET A 66 -9.26 -9.46 -23.87
CA MET A 66 -8.95 -10.55 -22.94
C MET A 66 -9.77 -10.45 -21.66
N GLY A 67 -10.32 -11.59 -21.22
CA GLY A 67 -11.03 -11.68 -19.94
C GLY A 67 -10.05 -11.76 -18.76
N ILE A 68 -9.85 -10.65 -18.04
CA ILE A 68 -8.95 -10.59 -16.87
C ILE A 68 -9.37 -11.58 -15.79
N ASP A 69 -10.65 -11.64 -15.46
CA ASP A 69 -11.18 -12.57 -14.46
C ASP A 69 -10.94 -14.03 -14.89
N ARG A 70 -11.05 -14.32 -16.20
CA ARG A 70 -10.84 -15.67 -16.75
C ARG A 70 -9.37 -16.10 -16.68
N ILE A 71 -8.42 -15.22 -17.02
CA ILE A 71 -6.99 -15.54 -16.89
C ILE A 71 -6.58 -15.69 -15.42
N VAL A 72 -7.11 -14.85 -14.52
CA VAL A 72 -6.85 -14.98 -13.08
C VAL A 72 -7.44 -16.30 -12.53
N ALA A 73 -8.65 -16.68 -12.93
CA ALA A 73 -9.26 -17.96 -12.57
C ALA A 73 -8.37 -19.14 -13.00
N LEU A 74 -7.88 -19.13 -14.25
CA LEU A 74 -6.94 -20.16 -14.73
C LEU A 74 -5.64 -20.20 -13.93
N LEU A 75 -4.99 -19.06 -13.73
CA LEU A 75 -3.69 -18.97 -13.01
C LEU A 75 -3.80 -19.35 -11.53
N ARG A 76 -5.00 -19.23 -10.96
CA ARG A 76 -5.30 -19.58 -9.57
C ARG A 76 -6.00 -20.94 -9.44
N ALA A 77 -6.12 -21.70 -10.53
CA ALA A 77 -6.82 -22.99 -10.58
C ALA A 77 -8.24 -22.95 -9.98
N GLN A 78 -8.98 -21.87 -10.24
CA GLN A 78 -10.36 -21.70 -9.81
C GLN A 78 -11.32 -22.11 -10.92
N GLU A 79 -12.32 -22.93 -10.58
CA GLU A 79 -13.35 -23.38 -11.52
C GLU A 79 -14.53 -22.40 -11.62
N ASN A 80 -14.64 -21.45 -10.69
CA ASN A 80 -15.74 -20.49 -10.62
C ASN A 80 -15.22 -19.05 -10.62
N LEU A 81 -15.73 -18.24 -11.54
CA LEU A 81 -15.30 -16.84 -11.74
C LEU A 81 -15.55 -15.97 -10.50
N ARG A 82 -16.53 -16.31 -9.66
CA ARG A 82 -16.81 -15.55 -8.44
C ARG A 82 -15.67 -15.60 -7.42
N ASP A 83 -14.83 -16.63 -7.47
CA ASP A 83 -13.76 -16.85 -6.49
C ASP A 83 -12.53 -15.96 -6.76
N VAL A 84 -12.51 -15.28 -7.91
CA VAL A 84 -11.47 -14.31 -8.28
C VAL A 84 -11.97 -12.85 -8.28
N VAL A 85 -13.22 -12.63 -7.89
CA VAL A 85 -13.82 -11.29 -7.76
C VAL A 85 -14.03 -10.99 -6.28
N LEU A 86 -13.51 -9.87 -5.78
CA LEU A 86 -13.58 -9.52 -4.34
C LEU A 86 -15.03 -9.44 -3.82
N PHE A 87 -15.92 -8.83 -4.61
CA PHE A 87 -17.33 -8.65 -4.27
C PHE A 87 -18.19 -9.09 -5.46
N PRO A 88 -18.40 -10.41 -5.66
CA PRO A 88 -19.13 -10.91 -6.81
C PRO A 88 -20.61 -10.51 -6.71
N LEU A 89 -21.29 -10.36 -7.84
CA LEU A 89 -22.73 -10.12 -7.84
C LEU A 89 -23.45 -11.35 -7.27
N MET A 90 -24.09 -11.16 -6.12
CA MET A 90 -24.87 -12.17 -5.43
C MET A 90 -26.36 -11.90 -5.60
N LYS A 91 -27.16 -12.98 -5.60
CA LYS A 91 -28.63 -12.83 -5.51
C LYS A 91 -28.96 -12.22 -4.13
N PRO A 92 -29.77 -11.14 -4.06
CA PRO A 92 -30.18 -10.58 -2.78
C PRO A 92 -30.87 -11.63 -1.92
N THR A 93 -30.51 -11.70 -0.65
CA THR A 93 -31.22 -12.54 0.33
C THR A 93 -32.61 -11.95 0.53
N LYS A 94 -33.66 -12.79 0.46
CA LYS A 94 -35.02 -12.37 0.86
C LYS A 94 -35.01 -12.15 2.38
N VAL A 95 -34.76 -10.92 2.82
CA VAL A 95 -34.95 -10.56 4.22
C VAL A 95 -36.46 -10.35 4.40
N ALA A 96 -37.11 -11.27 5.12
CA ALA A 96 -38.44 -11.03 5.64
C ALA A 96 -38.35 -9.81 6.55
N HIS A 97 -39.06 -8.76 6.18
CA HIS A 97 -39.16 -7.54 6.97
C HIS A 97 -40.00 -7.86 8.20
N ASP A 98 -39.41 -7.86 9.39
CA ASP A 98 -40.24 -7.73 10.60
C ASP A 98 -39.55 -6.95 11.71
N GLN A 99 -40.38 -6.18 12.39
CA GLN A 99 -40.08 -5.03 13.22
C GLN A 99 -39.43 -5.41 14.57
N GLN A 100 -38.77 -4.42 15.19
CA GLN A 100 -38.17 -4.46 16.53
C GLN A 100 -39.14 -4.99 17.62
N VAL A 101 -38.73 -5.96 18.46
CA VAL A 101 -39.05 -6.02 19.91
C VAL A 101 -37.97 -6.82 20.70
N VAL A 102 -37.62 -6.28 21.87
CA VAL A 102 -36.79 -6.75 23.00
C VAL A 102 -37.23 -8.09 23.68
N PRO A 103 -36.41 -8.69 24.59
CA PRO A 103 -36.36 -10.15 24.80
C PRO A 103 -37.28 -10.70 25.91
N SER A 104 -37.74 -11.94 25.77
CA SER A 104 -38.37 -12.71 26.86
C SER A 104 -38.30 -14.23 26.68
N ALA A 105 -37.70 -14.86 27.70
CA ALA A 105 -37.84 -16.20 28.27
C ALA A 105 -38.43 -17.40 27.47
N SER A 106 -37.57 -18.41 27.35
CA SER A 106 -37.80 -19.85 27.58
C SER A 106 -38.86 -20.59 26.74
N LYS A 107 -38.42 -21.64 26.02
CA LYS A 107 -38.64 -23.04 26.44
C LYS A 107 -37.90 -24.02 25.53
N THR A 108 -37.66 -25.16 26.14
CA THR A 108 -36.57 -26.12 25.97
C THR A 108 -36.91 -27.26 25.01
N LYS A 109 -35.85 -27.96 24.58
CA LYS A 109 -35.76 -29.37 24.13
C LYS A 109 -36.11 -29.64 22.65
N LYS A 110 -35.44 -30.54 21.92
CA LYS A 110 -34.32 -31.45 22.22
C LYS A 110 -33.78 -31.99 20.88
N THR A 111 -32.46 -31.97 20.73
CA THR A 111 -31.58 -33.10 20.34
C THR A 111 -31.99 -34.02 19.16
N ASN A 112 -31.08 -34.18 18.17
CA ASN A 112 -30.14 -35.32 18.17
C ASN A 112 -29.08 -35.24 17.04
N HIS A 113 -27.82 -35.21 17.48
CA HIS A 113 -26.60 -35.88 16.97
C HIS A 113 -26.22 -35.92 15.46
N SER A 114 -25.21 -35.08 15.16
CA SER A 114 -23.86 -35.32 14.56
C SER A 114 -23.38 -36.77 14.27
N PRO A 115 -22.17 -36.96 13.69
CA PRO A 115 -21.46 -36.26 12.59
C PRO A 115 -20.86 -37.26 11.57
N LEU A 116 -20.22 -36.78 10.50
CA LEU A 116 -19.07 -37.52 9.97
C LEU A 116 -17.93 -36.56 9.61
N SER A 117 -16.83 -36.77 10.34
CA SER A 117 -15.52 -36.15 10.17
C SER A 117 -14.73 -36.97 9.17
N THR A 118 -13.99 -36.31 8.28
CA THR A 118 -12.65 -36.76 7.88
C THR A 118 -11.78 -35.54 7.57
N ASN A 119 -10.75 -35.36 8.39
CA ASN A 119 -9.65 -34.44 8.19
C ASN A 119 -8.90 -34.75 6.90
N HIS A 120 -8.65 -33.73 6.09
CA HIS A 120 -7.34 -33.58 5.45
C HIS A 120 -6.92 -32.11 5.53
N SER A 121 -5.98 -31.89 6.45
CA SER A 121 -5.14 -30.71 6.52
C SER A 121 -4.32 -30.61 5.24
N SER A 122 -4.55 -29.54 4.48
CA SER A 122 -3.51 -28.91 3.67
C SER A 122 -3.93 -27.45 3.51
N THR A 123 -3.61 -26.63 4.50
CA THR A 123 -3.63 -25.18 4.35
C THR A 123 -2.56 -24.81 3.33
N MET A 124 -2.94 -24.72 2.06
CA MET A 124 -2.16 -24.00 1.07
C MET A 124 -2.25 -22.51 1.42
N GLU A 125 -1.20 -22.00 2.05
CA GLU A 125 -0.95 -20.58 2.14
C GLU A 125 -0.85 -20.00 0.72
N LEU A 126 -1.59 -18.93 0.45
CA LEU A 126 -1.48 -18.19 -0.80
C LEU A 126 -0.03 -17.71 -0.97
N PRO A 127 0.56 -17.78 -2.18
CA PRO A 127 1.84 -17.13 -2.44
C PRO A 127 1.64 -15.61 -2.32
N THR A 128 2.29 -15.01 -1.33
CA THR A 128 2.27 -13.58 -0.98
C THR A 128 3.19 -12.71 -1.85
N SER A 129 3.89 -13.29 -2.84
CA SER A 129 5.09 -12.67 -3.39
C SER A 129 4.90 -11.59 -4.49
N THR A 130 3.73 -10.96 -4.60
CA THR A 130 3.54 -9.83 -5.55
C THR A 130 3.23 -8.50 -4.87
N SER A 131 2.71 -8.49 -3.64
CA SER A 131 2.47 -7.24 -2.88
C SER A 131 3.70 -6.77 -2.12
N THR A 132 4.64 -7.66 -1.81
CA THR A 132 5.82 -7.34 -0.99
C THR A 132 6.66 -6.24 -1.64
N HIS A 133 6.90 -6.30 -2.95
CA HIS A 133 7.68 -5.29 -3.67
C HIS A 133 7.06 -3.89 -3.68
N LEU A 134 5.75 -3.74 -3.43
CA LEU A 134 5.14 -2.41 -3.25
C LEU A 134 5.28 -1.90 -1.82
N LEU A 135 5.45 -2.79 -0.85
CA LEU A 135 5.58 -2.43 0.56
C LEU A 135 7.04 -2.20 0.96
N GLN A 136 7.95 -3.10 0.58
CA GLN A 136 9.38 -3.08 0.92
C GLN A 136 10.21 -3.92 -0.06
N HIS A 137 11.50 -3.63 -0.19
CA HIS A 137 12.36 -4.35 -1.15
C HIS A 137 12.89 -5.68 -0.60
N ALA A 138 13.12 -5.77 0.71
CA ALA A 138 13.69 -6.94 1.37
C ALA A 138 13.11 -7.09 2.79
N ASP A 139 13.42 -8.24 3.41
CA ASP A 139 13.21 -8.48 4.84
C ASP A 139 14.58 -8.44 5.54
N TYR A 140 14.70 -7.52 6.48
CA TYR A 140 15.85 -7.38 7.36
C TYR A 140 15.42 -7.19 8.82
N GLY A 141 14.20 -7.62 9.15
CA GLY A 141 13.63 -7.50 10.49
C GLY A 141 14.41 -8.25 11.56
N HIS A 142 15.08 -9.33 11.17
CA HIS A 142 15.98 -10.09 12.04
C HIS A 142 17.19 -9.28 12.56
N LEU A 143 17.51 -8.13 11.94
CA LEU A 143 18.58 -7.23 12.38
C LEU A 143 18.17 -6.31 13.54
N LEU A 144 16.91 -6.35 13.99
CA LEU A 144 16.42 -5.45 15.04
C LEU A 144 17.28 -5.43 16.33
N PRO A 145 17.75 -6.57 16.87
CA PRO A 145 18.67 -6.55 18.01
C PRO A 145 19.98 -5.84 17.70
N ALA A 146 20.58 -6.13 16.55
CA ALA A 146 21.83 -5.51 16.12
C ALA A 146 21.68 -4.00 15.82
N ALA A 147 20.49 -3.58 15.37
CA ALA A 147 20.17 -2.16 15.19
C ALA A 147 20.17 -1.41 16.53
N HIS A 148 19.64 -2.01 17.60
CA HIS A 148 19.74 -1.44 18.95
C HIS A 148 21.20 -1.31 19.40
N ASP A 149 22.01 -2.36 19.22
CA ASP A 149 23.43 -2.34 19.60
C ASP A 149 24.21 -1.26 18.85
N LEU A 150 23.93 -1.06 17.56
CA LEU A 150 24.53 0.01 16.75
C LEU A 150 24.15 1.41 17.25
N ILE A 151 22.87 1.64 17.59
CA ILE A 151 22.44 2.92 18.16
C ILE A 151 23.18 3.20 19.46
N GLU A 152 23.29 2.21 20.36
CA GLU A 152 24.02 2.39 21.62
C GLU A 152 25.51 2.68 21.41
N ALA A 153 26.12 2.12 20.36
CA ALA A 153 27.53 2.30 20.07
C ALA A 153 27.87 3.61 19.34
N HIS A 154 26.95 4.13 18.51
CA HIS A 154 27.26 5.19 17.54
C HIS A 154 26.41 6.46 17.66
N ALA A 155 25.26 6.40 18.33
CA ALA A 155 24.37 7.55 18.46
C ALA A 155 24.38 8.14 19.88
N ASP A 156 24.55 9.46 19.95
CA ASP A 156 24.50 10.27 21.18
C ASP A 156 23.35 11.27 21.10
N GLN A 157 23.50 12.32 20.29
CA GLN A 157 22.50 13.39 20.15
C GLN A 157 21.30 12.95 19.31
N THR A 158 21.50 12.07 18.33
CA THR A 158 20.43 11.57 17.46
C THR A 158 19.70 10.36 18.02
N LYS A 159 20.17 9.76 19.12
CA LYS A 159 19.59 8.52 19.67
C LYS A 159 18.06 8.56 19.83
N ALA A 160 17.53 9.63 20.43
CA ALA A 160 16.08 9.78 20.60
C ALA A 160 15.34 9.91 19.26
N HIS A 161 15.94 10.56 18.25
CA HIS A 161 15.37 10.65 16.90
C HIS A 161 15.31 9.27 16.25
N LEU A 162 16.40 8.52 16.29
CA LEU A 162 16.49 7.17 15.70
C LEU A 162 15.47 6.20 16.31
N ILE A 163 15.34 6.18 17.65
CA ILE A 163 14.36 5.32 18.34
C ILE A 163 12.92 5.75 18.00
N ALA A 164 12.66 7.06 17.97
CA ALA A 164 11.34 7.60 17.61
C ALA A 164 10.95 7.25 16.17
N THR A 165 11.87 7.41 15.21
CA THR A 165 11.67 7.08 13.80
C THR A 165 11.46 5.58 13.62
N GLY A 166 12.22 4.74 14.32
CA GLY A 166 12.00 3.30 14.36
C GLY A 166 10.58 2.91 14.83
N ALA A 167 10.15 3.46 15.96
CA ALA A 167 8.82 3.18 16.51
C ALA A 167 7.69 3.65 15.58
N ALA A 168 7.83 4.82 14.98
CA ALA A 168 6.85 5.36 14.05
C ALA A 168 6.78 4.52 12.76
N MET A 169 7.93 4.09 12.23
CA MET A 169 7.99 3.16 11.10
C MET A 169 7.35 1.81 11.41
N GLU A 170 7.54 1.26 12.62
CA GLU A 170 6.87 0.04 13.06
C GLU A 170 5.33 0.19 13.06
N ALA A 171 4.83 1.33 13.52
CA ALA A 171 3.40 1.63 13.55
C ALA A 171 2.82 1.81 12.13
N LEU A 172 3.55 2.47 11.24
CA LEU A 172 3.17 2.63 9.83
C LEU A 172 3.17 1.28 9.09
N ALA A 173 4.12 0.39 9.39
CA ALA A 173 4.13 -0.96 8.84
C ALA A 173 2.86 -1.72 9.19
N LYS A 174 2.44 -1.70 10.46
CA LYS A 174 1.19 -2.32 10.93
C LYS A 174 -0.04 -1.75 10.22
N LYS A 175 -0.04 -0.45 9.92
CA LYS A 175 -1.14 0.21 9.21
C LYS A 175 -1.22 -0.21 7.73
N PHE A 176 -0.09 -0.23 7.05
CA PHE A 176 -0.04 -0.47 5.60
C PHE A 176 0.20 -1.93 5.21
N GLY A 177 0.38 -2.82 6.20
CA GLY A 177 0.58 -4.26 5.99
C GLY A 177 2.03 -4.65 5.69
N GLY A 178 3.00 -3.78 6.00
CA GLY A 178 4.44 -4.08 5.89
C GLY A 178 4.97 -4.92 7.05
N ASP A 179 6.18 -5.44 6.92
CA ASP A 179 6.86 -6.15 8.00
C ASP A 179 7.36 -5.17 9.06
N ALA A 180 6.74 -5.23 10.24
CA ALA A 180 6.98 -4.29 11.33
C ALA A 180 8.45 -4.24 11.80
N PRO A 181 9.13 -5.38 12.04
CA PRO A 181 10.55 -5.38 12.37
C PRO A 181 11.45 -4.77 11.29
N THR A 182 11.22 -5.08 10.01
CA THR A 182 11.98 -4.50 8.88
C THR A 182 11.86 -2.97 8.88
N TRP A 183 10.64 -2.44 8.93
CA TRP A 183 10.42 -1.00 8.87
C TRP A 183 11.03 -0.29 10.08
N ARG A 184 10.94 -0.93 11.26
CA ARG A 184 11.59 -0.42 12.47
C ARG A 184 13.11 -0.33 12.31
N VAL A 185 13.75 -1.36 11.75
CA VAL A 185 15.21 -1.35 11.48
C VAL A 185 15.58 -0.20 10.55
N ALA A 186 14.86 -0.01 9.44
CA ALA A 186 15.11 1.10 8.53
C ALA A 186 15.01 2.46 9.22
N GLY A 187 13.95 2.68 10.02
CA GLY A 187 13.77 3.91 10.79
C GLY A 187 14.83 4.12 11.87
N MET A 188 15.28 3.05 12.53
CA MET A 188 16.32 3.11 13.57
C MET A 188 17.69 3.46 13.03
N LEU A 189 18.02 3.06 11.81
CA LEU A 189 19.37 3.17 11.27
C LEU A 189 19.52 4.27 10.22
N HIS A 190 18.44 4.98 9.86
CA HIS A 190 18.48 5.94 8.75
C HIS A 190 19.51 7.05 8.91
N ASP A 191 19.67 7.57 10.14
CA ASP A 191 20.59 8.67 10.49
C ASP A 191 21.73 8.23 11.42
N LEU A 192 22.09 6.95 11.42
CA LEU A 192 23.06 6.41 12.37
C LEU A 192 24.45 7.08 12.26
N ASP A 193 24.84 7.51 11.06
CA ASP A 193 26.11 8.17 10.80
C ASP A 193 26.15 9.64 11.23
N TRP A 194 24.99 10.28 11.45
CA TRP A 194 24.89 11.74 11.61
C TRP A 194 25.78 12.32 12.72
N ASP A 195 25.83 11.68 13.89
CA ASP A 195 26.65 12.13 15.03
C ASP A 195 28.16 12.00 14.74
N SER A 196 28.55 11.03 13.91
CA SER A 196 29.94 10.85 13.46
C SER A 196 30.35 11.86 12.38
N LEU A 197 29.39 12.43 11.65
CA LEU A 197 29.64 13.32 10.53
C LEU A 197 29.79 14.80 10.91
N GLN A 198 29.62 15.16 12.18
CA GLN A 198 29.71 16.56 12.64
C GLN A 198 28.80 17.52 11.82
N LYS A 199 27.62 17.04 11.40
CA LYS A 199 26.64 17.76 10.56
C LYS A 199 27.07 18.01 9.11
N ASP A 200 27.98 17.20 8.58
CA ASP A 200 28.34 17.20 7.16
C ASP A 200 27.27 16.48 6.33
N ALA A 201 26.31 17.24 5.81
CA ALA A 201 25.20 16.71 5.01
C ALA A 201 25.65 16.05 3.70
N GLU A 202 26.79 16.45 3.11
CA GLU A 202 27.28 15.86 1.85
C GLU A 202 27.73 14.41 2.01
N LYS A 203 28.11 14.02 3.24
CA LYS A 203 28.56 12.67 3.57
C LYS A 203 27.45 11.78 4.13
N HIS A 204 26.28 12.35 4.42
CA HIS A 204 25.14 11.65 5.01
C HIS A 204 24.68 10.49 4.13
N CYS A 205 24.37 9.34 4.73
CA CYS A 205 24.04 8.09 4.03
C CYS A 205 25.14 7.57 3.07
N GLY A 206 26.37 8.08 3.23
CA GLY A 206 27.51 7.75 2.40
C GLY A 206 28.30 6.54 2.92
N THR A 207 29.63 6.64 2.82
CA THR A 207 30.56 5.56 3.18
C THR A 207 30.54 5.24 4.68
N THR A 208 30.33 6.23 5.56
CA THR A 208 30.29 6.01 7.00
C THR A 208 29.15 5.07 7.38
N LEU A 209 27.92 5.36 6.91
CA LEU A 209 26.78 4.50 7.15
C LEU A 209 26.97 3.11 6.55
N GLU A 210 27.49 3.03 5.33
CA GLU A 210 27.79 1.75 4.66
C GLU A 210 28.73 0.87 5.49
N GLN A 211 29.79 1.46 6.06
CA GLN A 211 30.73 0.75 6.93
C GLN A 211 30.07 0.28 8.24
N MET A 212 29.21 1.10 8.85
CA MET A 212 28.48 0.73 10.07
C MET A 212 27.52 -0.45 9.79
N LEU A 213 26.74 -0.38 8.71
CA LEU A 213 25.80 -1.43 8.33
C LEU A 213 26.49 -2.74 7.93
N ALA A 214 27.70 -2.68 7.36
CA ALA A 214 28.49 -3.86 7.04
C ALA A 214 28.88 -4.67 8.30
N THR A 215 29.04 -4.03 9.46
CA THR A 215 29.40 -4.73 10.72
C THR A 215 28.33 -5.73 11.18
N ILE A 216 27.07 -5.46 10.83
CA ILE A 216 25.92 -6.32 11.17
C ILE A 216 25.49 -7.20 10.00
N LYS A 217 26.29 -7.23 8.90
CA LYS A 217 25.98 -7.94 7.66
C LYS A 217 24.61 -7.54 7.08
N ALA A 218 24.28 -6.25 7.15
CA ALA A 218 23.08 -5.73 6.55
C ALA A 218 23.04 -6.01 5.03
N PRO A 219 21.87 -6.34 4.47
CA PRO A 219 21.71 -6.43 3.02
C PRO A 219 21.83 -5.06 2.36
N GLU A 220 22.24 -5.02 1.09
CA GLU A 220 22.39 -3.77 0.33
C GLU A 220 21.06 -3.00 0.24
N GLU A 221 19.94 -3.71 0.26
CA GLU A 221 18.59 -3.16 0.24
C GLU A 221 18.27 -2.29 1.45
N LEU A 222 18.82 -2.58 2.64
CA LEU A 222 18.63 -1.73 3.83
C LEU A 222 19.23 -0.35 3.59
N LEU A 223 20.47 -0.29 3.11
CA LEU A 223 21.14 0.98 2.80
C LEU A 223 20.43 1.72 1.65
N ALA A 224 19.93 0.99 0.65
CA ALA A 224 19.14 1.57 -0.43
C ALA A 224 17.81 2.16 0.07
N ASP A 225 17.13 1.48 1.00
CA ASP A 225 15.90 1.97 1.62
C ASP A 225 16.14 3.18 2.53
N ILE A 226 17.24 3.18 3.29
CA ILE A 226 17.66 4.33 4.08
C ILE A 226 17.92 5.53 3.17
N ARG A 227 18.75 5.38 2.12
CA ARG A 227 19.12 6.49 1.22
C ARG A 227 17.92 7.21 0.59
N ALA A 228 16.78 6.55 0.46
CA ALA A 228 15.58 7.16 -0.08
C ALA A 228 14.99 8.28 0.80
N HIS A 229 15.31 8.33 2.10
CA HIS A 229 14.88 9.44 2.95
C HIS A 229 15.59 10.76 2.56
N TYR A 230 16.84 10.67 2.11
CA TYR A 230 17.59 11.82 1.62
C TYR A 230 17.43 11.99 0.11
N ALA A 231 16.19 12.20 -0.31
CA ALA A 231 15.77 12.21 -1.71
C ALA A 231 16.50 13.25 -2.58
N ASP A 232 16.93 14.38 -2.01
CA ASP A 232 17.66 15.42 -2.75
C ASP A 232 19.02 14.93 -3.27
N MET A 233 19.71 14.08 -2.51
CA MET A 233 21.01 13.51 -2.89
C MET A 233 20.88 12.18 -3.63
N TYR A 234 19.91 11.36 -3.23
CA TYR A 234 19.86 9.95 -3.60
C TYR A 234 18.60 9.55 -4.37
N GLY A 235 17.63 10.44 -4.54
CA GLY A 235 16.29 10.14 -5.06
C GLY A 235 16.25 9.67 -6.51
N GLU A 236 17.22 10.06 -7.35
CA GLU A 236 17.34 9.56 -8.73
C GLU A 236 17.64 8.06 -8.75
N LYS A 237 18.56 7.61 -7.89
CA LYS A 237 18.97 6.20 -7.81
C LYS A 237 18.04 5.38 -6.93
N TYR A 238 17.50 5.97 -5.87
CA TYR A 238 16.66 5.31 -4.88
C TYR A 238 15.33 6.07 -4.72
N PRO A 239 14.43 5.94 -5.71
CA PRO A 239 13.16 6.67 -5.68
C PRO A 239 12.23 6.16 -4.58
N LEU A 240 11.22 6.98 -4.24
CA LEU A 240 10.13 6.66 -3.30
C LEU A 240 9.10 5.69 -3.92
N ASN A 241 9.57 4.53 -4.37
CA ASN A 241 8.79 3.53 -5.13
C ASN A 241 8.16 2.43 -4.25
N THR A 242 8.45 2.40 -2.94
CA THR A 242 7.84 1.47 -1.98
C THR A 242 7.18 2.21 -0.83
N MET A 243 6.22 1.56 -0.17
CA MET A 243 5.54 2.13 0.99
C MET A 243 6.51 2.42 2.14
N LEU A 244 7.49 1.55 2.38
CA LEU A 244 8.54 1.75 3.38
C LEU A 244 9.29 3.06 3.12
N ARG A 245 9.80 3.28 1.90
CA ARG A 245 10.56 4.49 1.55
C ARG A 245 9.71 5.75 1.67
N LYS A 246 8.46 5.71 1.18
CA LYS A 246 7.51 6.83 1.32
C LYS A 246 7.24 7.15 2.78
N CYS A 247 7.04 6.14 3.62
CA CYS A 247 6.81 6.32 5.06
C CYS A 247 8.04 6.91 5.75
N LEU A 248 9.23 6.35 5.47
CA LEU A 248 10.49 6.84 6.05
C LEU A 248 10.71 8.31 5.70
N TYR A 249 10.56 8.67 4.42
CA TYR A 249 10.65 10.03 3.94
C TYR A 249 9.70 10.98 4.68
N CYS A 250 8.43 10.61 4.86
CA CYS A 250 7.46 11.49 5.52
C CYS A 250 7.63 11.57 7.04
N VAL A 251 8.15 10.52 7.69
CA VAL A 251 8.19 10.42 9.15
C VAL A 251 9.46 11.00 9.77
N ASP A 252 10.56 10.99 9.02
CA ASP A 252 11.87 11.51 9.43
C ASP A 252 11.76 12.92 10.06
N GLU A 253 11.36 13.90 9.26
CA GLU A 253 11.23 15.28 9.75
C GLU A 253 10.18 15.44 10.87
N LEU A 254 9.17 14.57 10.88
CA LEU A 254 8.07 14.64 11.84
C LEU A 254 8.48 14.19 13.26
N THR A 255 9.32 13.17 13.40
CA THR A 255 9.75 12.67 14.72
C THR A 255 10.64 13.68 15.42
N GLY A 256 11.62 14.25 14.70
CA GLY A 256 12.44 15.37 15.18
C GLY A 256 11.59 16.58 15.58
N PHE A 257 10.54 16.89 14.79
CA PHE A 257 9.59 17.95 15.12
C PHE A 257 8.80 17.68 16.41
N ILE A 258 8.27 16.47 16.60
CA ILE A 258 7.53 16.09 17.81
C ILE A 258 8.44 16.12 19.04
N ILE A 259 9.71 15.68 18.92
CA ILE A 259 10.71 15.81 19.99
C ILE A 259 10.89 17.29 20.38
N ALA A 260 11.03 18.18 19.39
CA ALA A 260 11.15 19.62 19.65
C ALA A 260 9.89 20.18 20.34
N VAL A 261 8.68 19.81 19.87
CA VAL A 261 7.40 20.20 20.49
C VAL A 261 7.33 19.74 21.94
N THR A 262 7.82 18.54 22.23
CA THR A 262 7.85 17.98 23.58
C THR A 262 8.81 18.75 24.49
N LYS A 263 10.03 19.05 24.02
CA LYS A 263 11.07 19.75 24.80
C LYS A 263 10.67 21.16 25.23
N VAL A 264 9.76 21.82 24.50
CA VAL A 264 9.25 23.15 24.86
C VAL A 264 8.01 23.12 25.76
N ARG A 265 7.50 21.93 26.12
CA ARG A 265 6.44 21.80 27.13
C ARG A 265 6.99 22.06 28.53
N PRO A 266 6.20 22.66 29.45
CA PRO A 266 6.59 22.80 30.85
C PRO A 266 6.96 21.48 31.51
N SER A 267 6.21 20.41 31.22
CA SER A 267 6.45 19.07 31.75
C SER A 267 7.62 18.35 31.09
N LYS A 268 7.99 18.77 29.87
CA LYS A 268 8.91 18.07 28.96
C LYS A 268 8.50 16.62 28.67
N LYS A 269 7.23 16.26 28.92
CA LYS A 269 6.72 14.90 28.75
C LYS A 269 5.94 14.75 27.45
N ILE A 270 6.24 13.73 26.67
CA ILE A 270 5.52 13.42 25.42
C ILE A 270 4.08 12.97 25.67
N ALA A 271 3.81 12.44 26.87
CA ALA A 271 2.46 12.08 27.31
C ALA A 271 1.49 13.28 27.27
N ASP A 272 1.98 14.51 27.46
CA ASP A 272 1.18 15.73 27.46
C ASP A 272 1.05 16.38 26.06
N VAL A 273 1.62 15.73 25.03
CA VAL A 273 1.55 16.22 23.66
C VAL A 273 0.31 15.62 22.97
N GLU A 274 -0.46 16.50 22.34
CA GLU A 274 -1.65 16.17 21.58
C GLU A 274 -1.44 16.48 20.10
N VAL A 275 -2.11 15.75 19.21
CA VAL A 275 -2.08 15.96 17.75
C VAL A 275 -2.31 17.42 17.38
N LYS A 276 -3.36 18.04 17.93
CA LYS A 276 -3.69 19.46 17.68
C LYS A 276 -2.55 20.41 18.03
N SER A 277 -1.76 20.08 19.04
CA SER A 277 -0.64 20.92 19.45
C SER A 277 0.51 20.85 18.45
N VAL A 278 0.81 19.65 17.95
CA VAL A 278 1.82 19.43 16.90
C VAL A 278 1.37 20.12 15.61
N THR A 279 0.14 19.88 15.16
CA THR A 279 -0.37 20.43 13.89
C THR A 279 -0.51 21.95 13.93
N LYS A 280 -0.87 22.53 15.08
CA LYS A 280 -0.81 23.99 15.28
C LYS A 280 0.63 24.51 15.20
N LYS A 281 1.60 23.81 15.79
CA LYS A 281 3.00 24.24 15.79
C LYS A 281 3.66 24.08 14.42
N LEU A 282 3.25 23.11 13.60
CA LEU A 282 3.73 22.97 12.21
C LEU A 282 3.48 24.23 11.37
N LYS A 283 2.43 25.01 11.67
CA LYS A 283 2.11 26.29 11.00
C LYS A 283 3.07 27.42 11.38
N ASP A 284 3.78 27.30 12.50
CA ASP A 284 4.80 28.24 12.95
C ASP A 284 6.13 27.89 12.27
N LYS A 285 6.49 28.67 11.24
CA LYS A 285 7.72 28.47 10.45
C LYS A 285 8.99 28.80 11.23
N THR A 286 8.90 29.57 12.32
CA THR A 286 10.07 29.96 13.11
C THR A 286 10.49 28.88 14.09
N PHE A 287 9.54 28.05 14.52
CA PHE A 287 9.80 26.96 15.43
C PHE A 287 10.40 25.76 14.68
N ALA A 288 11.52 25.21 15.15
CA ALA A 288 12.21 24.10 14.48
C ALA A 288 12.36 24.39 12.96
N ALA A 289 12.97 25.52 12.63
CA ALA A 289 13.03 26.07 11.28
C ALA A 289 13.82 25.18 10.28
N GLN A 290 14.66 24.27 10.79
CA GLN A 290 15.41 23.31 9.97
C GLN A 290 14.54 22.16 9.45
N VAL A 291 13.37 21.93 10.07
CA VAL A 291 12.51 20.81 9.71
C VAL A 291 11.69 21.12 8.46
N SER A 292 11.78 20.28 7.43
CA SER A 292 11.01 20.42 6.19
C SER A 292 9.52 20.13 6.37
N ARG A 293 8.70 21.19 6.38
CA ARG A 293 7.23 21.07 6.43
C ARG A 293 6.64 20.47 5.16
N GLU A 294 7.32 20.69 4.04
CA GLU A 294 6.93 20.14 2.74
C GLU A 294 7.05 18.62 2.74
N GLN A 295 8.18 18.09 3.22
CA GLN A 295 8.42 16.65 3.35
C GLN A 295 7.39 15.96 4.26
N ILE A 296 7.08 16.55 5.42
CA ILE A 296 6.01 16.05 6.29
C ILE A 296 4.65 16.08 5.55
N GLY A 297 4.37 17.17 4.81
CA GLY A 297 3.12 17.35 4.07
C GLY A 297 2.91 16.34 2.93
N LYS A 298 3.99 15.78 2.38
CA LYS A 298 3.94 14.75 1.32
C LYS A 298 3.21 13.48 1.74
N CYS A 299 2.94 13.26 3.03
CA CYS A 299 2.11 12.13 3.48
C CYS A 299 0.73 12.08 2.80
N GLN A 300 0.13 13.23 2.47
CA GLN A 300 -1.17 13.28 1.80
C GLN A 300 -1.10 12.72 0.38
N GLU A 301 -0.06 13.08 -0.36
CA GLU A 301 0.17 12.65 -1.74
C GLU A 301 0.69 11.21 -1.81
N LEU A 302 1.70 10.89 -0.99
CA LEU A 302 2.45 9.64 -1.08
C LEU A 302 1.76 8.47 -0.37
N LEU A 303 1.10 8.74 0.76
CA LEU A 303 0.53 7.71 1.65
C LEU A 303 -1.00 7.71 1.66
N ASN A 304 -1.63 8.73 1.05
CA ASN A 304 -3.08 8.91 1.03
C ASN A 304 -3.70 8.95 2.44
N ILE A 305 -3.02 9.62 3.39
CA ILE A 305 -3.51 9.86 4.75
C ILE A 305 -3.45 11.35 5.08
N SER A 306 -4.32 11.82 5.97
CA SER A 306 -4.30 13.22 6.39
C SER A 306 -3.07 13.54 7.25
N LEU A 307 -2.70 14.83 7.32
CA LEU A 307 -1.59 15.27 8.19
C LEU A 307 -1.89 14.98 9.67
N ASP A 308 -3.14 15.17 10.11
CA ASP A 308 -3.56 14.88 11.49
C ASP A 308 -3.44 13.39 11.80
N GLU A 309 -3.75 12.52 10.83
CA GLU A 309 -3.61 11.07 10.97
C GLU A 309 -2.13 10.65 11.03
N MET A 310 -1.28 11.19 10.14
CA MET A 310 0.16 10.95 10.17
C MET A 310 0.76 11.36 11.51
N VAL A 311 0.44 12.57 11.99
CA VAL A 311 0.86 13.07 13.30
C VAL A 311 0.35 12.16 14.42
N GLY A 312 -0.91 11.71 14.36
CA GLY A 312 -1.49 10.81 15.35
C GLY A 312 -0.76 9.47 15.46
N ILE A 313 -0.49 8.81 14.32
CA ILE A 313 0.22 7.53 14.28
C ILE A 313 1.63 7.69 14.85
N THR A 314 2.37 8.69 14.38
CA THR A 314 3.75 8.94 14.84
C THR A 314 3.80 9.28 16.33
N LEU A 315 2.91 10.15 16.80
CA LEU A 315 2.88 10.59 18.20
C LEU A 315 2.55 9.44 19.15
N GLU A 316 1.54 8.62 18.85
CA GLU A 316 1.19 7.47 19.69
C GLU A 316 2.29 6.40 19.70
N ALA A 317 2.96 6.18 18.55
CA ALA A 317 4.12 5.30 18.50
C ALA A 317 5.26 5.80 19.39
N MET A 318 5.58 7.11 19.33
CA MET A 318 6.61 7.72 20.17
C MET A 318 6.26 7.69 21.66
N LYS A 319 4.98 7.86 22.03
CA LYS A 319 4.53 7.68 23.42
C LYS A 319 4.77 6.26 23.93
N GLY A 320 4.62 5.26 23.06
CA GLY A 320 4.91 3.85 23.39
C GLY A 320 6.37 3.59 23.77
N VAL A 321 7.31 4.41 23.30
CA VAL A 321 8.75 4.31 23.58
C VAL A 321 9.29 5.49 24.41
N ALA A 322 8.41 6.26 25.07
CA ALA A 322 8.78 7.49 25.79
C ALA A 322 9.96 7.32 26.76
N GLY A 323 10.01 6.19 27.47
CA GLY A 323 11.10 5.86 28.40
C GLY A 323 12.47 5.76 27.74
N GLU A 324 12.53 5.25 26.49
CA GLU A 324 13.78 5.18 25.70
C GLU A 324 14.16 6.54 25.11
N LEU A 325 13.17 7.40 24.84
CA LEU A 325 13.39 8.75 24.32
C LEU A 325 13.89 9.75 25.39
N GLY A 326 13.75 9.41 26.68
CA GLY A 326 13.95 10.36 27.77
C GLY A 326 12.93 11.50 27.77
N LEU A 327 11.73 11.24 27.25
CA LEU A 327 10.60 12.18 27.11
C LEU A 327 9.34 11.66 27.79
#